data_AF-A0A959NJW6-F1
#
_entry.id   AF-A0A959NJW6-F1
#
_cell.length_a   1.000
_cell.length_b   1.000
_cell.length_c   1.000
_cell.angle_alpha   90.00
_cell.angle_beta   90.00
_cell.angle_gamma   90.00
#
_symmetry.space_group_name_H-M   'P 1'
#
loop_
_entity.id
_entity.type
_entity.pdbx_description
1 polymer ?
#
loop_
_entity_poly.entity_id
_entity_poly.type
_entity_poly.pdbx_seq_one_letter_code
_entity_poly.pdbx_strand_id
1 'polypeptide(L)'
;MKKTYLFKTLMLLFVLSSCSNEPFETDNINSEINYDLFKGQLVEGVLHFENKDEFKTSIDFIKSLDDGAVEDFMYGFYEEGFEPSFPFYKENDDERISKFVAEKLRRRGGAN
;
A
#
# COMPACT_ATOMS: atom_id res chain seq x y z
N MET A 1 13.52 -45.76 33.69
CA MET A 1 13.24 -44.33 33.94
C MET A 1 13.68 -43.48 32.75
N LYS A 2 12.81 -43.24 31.75
CA LYS A 2 13.05 -42.28 30.63
C LYS A 2 11.75 -41.72 30.01
N LYS A 3 10.59 -42.37 30.21
CA LYS A 3 9.29 -41.96 29.63
C LYS A 3 8.69 -40.68 30.25
N THR A 4 9.02 -40.36 31.50
CA THR A 4 8.45 -39.21 32.22
C THR A 4 8.98 -37.85 31.74
N TYR A 5 10.20 -37.81 31.20
CA TYR A 5 10.79 -36.59 30.68
C TYR A 5 10.15 -36.18 29.35
N LEU A 6 9.84 -37.15 28.47
CA LEU A 6 9.21 -36.88 27.18
C LEU A 6 7.84 -36.21 27.35
N PHE A 7 7.04 -36.69 28.30
CA PHE A 7 5.70 -36.14 28.57
C PHE A 7 5.77 -34.71 29.13
N LYS A 8 6.76 -34.44 29.99
CA LYS A 8 7.00 -33.09 30.55
C LYS A 8 7.47 -32.11 29.47
N THR A 9 8.30 -32.55 28.53
CA THR A 9 8.72 -31.72 27.39
C THR A 9 7.56 -31.45 26.42
N LEU A 10 6.70 -32.44 26.17
CA LEU A 10 5.53 -32.28 25.30
C LEU A 10 4.49 -31.29 25.88
N MET A 11 4.26 -31.37 27.19
CA MET A 11 3.38 -30.44 27.91
C MET A 11 3.94 -29.01 27.92
N LEU A 12 5.26 -28.83 28.04
CA LEU A 12 5.88 -27.51 27.98
C LEU A 12 5.72 -26.87 26.59
N LEU A 13 5.83 -27.65 25.50
CA LEU A 13 5.58 -27.19 24.14
C LEU A 13 4.11 -26.77 23.92
N PHE A 14 3.15 -27.52 24.46
CA PHE A 14 1.72 -27.18 24.38
C PHE A 14 1.38 -25.88 25.11
N VAL A 15 1.99 -25.64 26.28
CA VAL A 15 1.80 -24.40 27.05
C VAL A 15 2.42 -23.21 26.33
N LEU A 16 3.57 -23.37 25.67
CA LEU A 16 4.20 -22.32 24.86
C LEU A 16 3.38 -21.97 23.60
N SER A 17 2.68 -22.93 22.99
CA SER A 17 1.75 -22.66 21.87
C SER A 17 0.42 -22.04 22.28
N SER A 18 0.06 -22.06 23.57
CA SER A 18 -1.20 -21.47 24.07
C SER A 18 -1.06 -20.02 24.57
N CYS A 19 0.13 -19.42 24.47
CA CYS A 19 0.36 -18.00 24.75
C CYS A 19 0.37 -17.10 23.51
N SER A 20 -0.06 -17.59 22.34
CA SER A 20 -0.35 -16.72 21.18
C SER A 20 -1.86 -16.52 21.05
N ASN A 21 -2.39 -15.52 21.75
CA ASN A 21 -3.74 -14.99 21.51
C ASN A 21 -3.72 -13.96 20.38
N GLU A 22 -3.16 -14.32 19.23
CA GLU A 22 -3.41 -13.60 17.99
C GLU A 22 -3.77 -14.63 16.92
N PRO A 23 -4.87 -14.43 16.18
CA PRO A 23 -5.18 -15.28 15.04
C PRO A 23 -4.06 -15.12 14.03
N PHE A 24 -3.27 -16.17 13.83
CA PHE A 24 -2.41 -16.26 12.66
C PHE A 24 -3.32 -16.50 11.45
N GLU A 25 -3.92 -15.42 10.94
CA GLU A 25 -4.37 -15.35 9.55
C GLU A 25 -3.09 -15.41 8.69
N THR A 26 -2.63 -16.62 8.45
CA THR A 26 -1.69 -16.91 7.36
C THR A 26 -2.48 -17.27 6.11
N ASP A 27 -3.42 -16.40 5.75
CA ASP A 27 -3.72 -16.17 4.35
C ASP A 27 -2.70 -15.16 3.81
N ASN A 28 -1.43 -15.51 3.97
CA ASN A 28 -0.38 -14.97 3.11
C ASN A 28 -0.49 -15.73 1.79
N ILE A 29 -1.63 -15.52 1.11
CA ILE A 29 -1.72 -15.71 -0.32
C ILE A 29 -0.72 -14.69 -0.83
N ASN A 30 0.50 -15.13 -1.12
CA ASN A 30 1.38 -14.46 -2.07
C ASN A 30 0.66 -14.48 -3.43
N SER A 31 -0.48 -13.81 -3.53
CA SER A 31 -1.03 -13.36 -4.79
C SER A 31 -0.08 -12.27 -5.19
N GLU A 32 0.96 -12.66 -5.91
CA GLU A 32 1.84 -11.75 -6.62
C GLU A 32 0.96 -10.67 -7.25
N ILE A 33 1.11 -9.43 -6.78
CA ILE A 33 0.28 -8.32 -7.24
C ILE A 33 0.55 -8.19 -8.73
N ASN A 34 -0.46 -8.46 -9.54
CA ASN A 34 -0.32 -8.36 -10.98
C ASN A 34 -0.46 -6.89 -11.40
N TYR A 35 0.66 -6.17 -11.36
CA TYR A 35 0.74 -4.77 -11.75
C TYR A 35 0.37 -4.52 -13.24
N ASP A 36 0.37 -5.56 -14.10
CA ASP A 36 -0.07 -5.44 -15.50
C ASP A 36 -1.56 -5.10 -15.64
N LEU A 37 -2.34 -5.22 -14.55
CA LEU A 37 -3.73 -4.78 -14.49
C LEU A 37 -3.87 -3.26 -14.49
N PHE A 38 -2.84 -2.53 -14.06
CA PHE A 38 -2.81 -1.08 -14.19
C PHE A 38 -2.55 -0.69 -15.65
N LYS A 39 -3.37 0.22 -16.19
CA LYS A 39 -3.32 0.66 -17.59
C LYS A 39 -2.87 2.10 -17.77
N GLY A 40 -2.60 2.81 -16.68
CA GLY A 40 -2.09 4.18 -16.75
C GLY A 40 -0.64 4.23 -17.24
N GLN A 41 -0.32 5.27 -18.00
CA GLN A 41 1.03 5.57 -18.45
C GLN A 41 1.44 6.95 -17.95
N LEU A 42 2.67 7.10 -17.46
CA LEU A 42 3.18 8.40 -17.09
C LEU A 42 3.71 9.15 -18.31
N VAL A 43 3.11 10.28 -18.64
CA VAL A 43 3.54 11.17 -19.72
C VAL A 43 3.65 12.58 -19.14
N GLU A 44 4.86 13.15 -19.19
CA GLU A 44 5.13 14.51 -18.69
C GLU A 44 4.68 14.74 -17.23
N GLY A 45 4.83 13.73 -16.36
CA GLY A 45 4.44 13.81 -14.95
C GLY A 45 2.93 13.69 -14.70
N VAL A 46 2.15 13.31 -15.71
CA VAL A 46 0.70 13.10 -15.62
C VAL A 46 0.37 11.65 -15.97
N LEU A 47 -0.59 11.06 -15.26
CA LEU A 47 -1.11 9.73 -15.61
C LEU A 47 -2.12 9.84 -16.76
N HIS A 48 -1.74 9.28 -17.90
CA HIS A 48 -2.56 9.17 -19.10
C HIS A 48 -3.21 7.80 -19.20
N PHE A 49 -4.44 7.77 -19.69
CA PHE A 49 -5.22 6.56 -19.97
C PHE A 49 -5.75 6.67 -21.39
N GLU A 50 -5.72 5.58 -22.16
CA GLU A 50 -6.14 5.61 -23.57
C GLU A 50 -7.64 5.90 -23.66
N ASN A 51 -8.42 5.37 -22.71
CA ASN A 51 -9.86 5.51 -22.68
C ASN A 51 -10.42 5.43 -21.25
N LYS A 52 -11.74 5.67 -21.14
CA LYS A 52 -12.47 5.68 -19.88
C LYS A 52 -12.49 4.32 -19.17
N ASP A 53 -12.47 3.23 -19.92
CA ASP A 53 -12.57 1.91 -19.32
C ASP A 53 -11.23 1.46 -18.72
N GLU A 54 -10.11 1.79 -19.36
CA GLU A 54 -8.77 1.64 -18.76
C GLU A 54 -8.58 2.44 -17.49
N PHE A 55 -9.10 3.68 -17.45
CA PHE A 55 -9.13 4.47 -16.23
C PHE A 55 -9.87 3.72 -15.12
N LYS A 56 -11.08 3.20 -15.39
CA LYS A 56 -11.84 2.44 -14.39
C LYS A 56 -11.09 1.19 -13.94
N THR A 57 -10.56 0.40 -14.86
CA THR A 57 -9.78 -0.81 -14.55
C THR A 57 -8.59 -0.49 -13.65
N SER A 58 -7.88 0.60 -13.95
CA SER A 58 -6.72 1.04 -13.15
C SER A 58 -7.13 1.50 -11.74
N ILE A 59 -8.25 2.20 -11.62
CA ILE A 59 -8.78 2.63 -10.31
C ILE A 59 -9.30 1.43 -9.51
N ASP A 60 -9.98 0.49 -10.15
CA ASP A 60 -10.49 -0.72 -9.50
C ASP A 60 -9.33 -1.62 -9.04
N PHE A 61 -8.25 -1.70 -9.83
CA PHE A 61 -7.00 -2.32 -9.42
C PHE A 61 -6.42 -1.65 -8.16
N ILE A 62 -6.22 -0.33 -8.17
CA ILE A 62 -5.67 0.38 -6.99
C ILE A 62 -6.55 0.15 -5.75
N LYS A 63 -7.88 0.17 -5.88
CA LYS A 63 -8.81 -0.09 -4.77
C LYS A 63 -8.79 -1.53 -4.26
N SER A 64 -8.30 -2.47 -5.07
CA SER A 64 -8.18 -3.88 -4.67
C SER A 64 -6.91 -4.15 -3.84
N LEU A 65 -5.95 -3.22 -3.87
CA LEU A 65 -4.73 -3.30 -3.08
C LEU A 65 -5.00 -2.89 -1.63
N ASP A 66 -4.22 -3.44 -0.71
CA ASP A 66 -4.16 -2.95 0.67
C ASP A 66 -3.41 -1.60 0.73
N ASP A 67 -3.58 -0.87 1.84
CA ASP A 67 -3.01 0.45 2.00
C ASP A 67 -1.49 0.51 1.80
N GLY A 68 -0.74 -0.54 2.21
CA GLY A 68 0.71 -0.58 2.07
C GLY A 68 1.13 -0.82 0.62
N ALA A 69 0.44 -1.73 -0.06
CA ALA A 69 0.66 -1.97 -1.49
C ALA A 69 0.28 -0.76 -2.35
N VAL A 70 -0.79 -0.02 -2.00
CA VAL A 70 -1.11 1.24 -2.69
C VAL A 70 0.00 2.27 -2.48
N GLU A 71 0.51 2.39 -1.25
CA GLU A 71 1.60 3.31 -0.93
C GLU A 71 2.85 3.00 -1.78
N ASP A 72 3.33 1.76 -1.75
CA ASP A 72 4.48 1.32 -2.55
C ASP A 72 4.27 1.56 -4.05
N PHE A 73 3.07 1.24 -4.55
CA PHE A 73 2.73 1.43 -5.96
C PHE A 73 2.72 2.91 -6.37
N MET A 74 2.13 3.78 -5.55
CA MET A 74 2.03 5.21 -5.84
C MET A 74 3.38 5.92 -5.71
N TYR A 75 4.26 5.48 -4.79
CA TYR A 75 5.61 6.00 -4.68
C TYR A 75 6.44 5.79 -5.95
N GLY A 76 6.26 4.67 -6.66
CA GLY A 76 6.93 4.46 -7.95
C GLY A 76 6.64 5.59 -8.95
N PHE A 77 5.37 5.98 -9.10
CA PHE A 77 5.02 7.10 -9.98
C PHE A 77 5.60 8.43 -9.50
N TYR A 78 5.68 8.62 -8.18
CA TYR A 78 6.25 9.83 -7.62
C TYR A 78 7.75 9.98 -7.91
N GLU A 79 8.51 8.89 -7.83
CA GLU A 79 9.93 8.89 -8.21
C GLU A 79 10.12 9.21 -9.70
N GLU A 80 9.16 8.84 -10.53
CA GLU A 80 9.13 9.14 -11.96
C GLU A 80 8.58 10.54 -12.29
N GLY A 81 8.20 11.33 -11.28
CA GLY A 81 7.78 12.73 -11.44
C GLY A 81 6.27 12.96 -11.51
N PHE A 82 5.45 11.96 -11.17
CA PHE A 82 4.02 12.15 -10.96
C PHE A 82 3.77 12.99 -9.69
N GLU A 83 3.04 14.09 -9.84
CA GLU A 83 2.60 14.93 -8.72
C GLU A 83 1.07 14.90 -8.64
N PRO A 84 0.48 14.08 -7.74
CA PRO A 84 -0.95 14.02 -7.63
C PRO A 84 -1.48 15.35 -7.12
N SER A 85 -2.68 15.70 -7.58
CA SER A 85 -3.38 16.90 -7.08
C SER A 85 -3.75 16.80 -5.61
N PHE A 86 -3.67 15.61 -5.01
CA PHE A 86 -3.87 15.39 -3.59
C PHE A 86 -2.89 14.29 -3.13
N PRO A 87 -2.03 14.55 -2.13
CA PRO A 87 -1.08 13.55 -1.63
C PRO A 87 -1.83 12.36 -1.02
N PHE A 88 -1.27 11.16 -1.14
CA PHE A 88 -1.91 9.97 -0.57
C PHE A 88 -1.95 10.11 0.96
N TYR A 89 -3.09 9.85 1.60
CA TYR A 89 -3.42 10.32 2.97
C TYR A 89 -2.55 9.78 4.11
N LYS A 90 -1.49 9.00 3.81
CA LYS A 90 -0.50 8.50 4.77
C LYS A 90 0.93 8.98 4.51
N GLU A 91 1.14 9.91 3.57
CA GLU A 91 2.45 10.54 3.39
C GLU A 91 2.87 11.22 4.68
N ASN A 92 3.79 10.61 5.45
CA ASN A 92 4.58 11.31 6.48
C ASN A 92 5.70 12.17 5.84
N ASP A 93 5.58 12.44 4.53
CA ASP A 93 6.52 13.24 3.77
C ASP A 93 6.14 14.72 3.93
N ASP A 94 6.71 15.34 4.97
CA ASP A 94 6.54 16.75 5.31
C ASP A 94 6.84 17.68 4.12
N GLU A 95 7.74 17.28 3.22
CA GLU A 95 8.10 18.07 2.03
C GLU A 95 6.95 18.08 1.01
N ARG A 96 6.35 16.91 0.73
CA ARG A 96 5.22 16.79 -0.20
C ARG A 96 3.97 17.48 0.33
N ILE A 97 3.67 17.31 1.61
CA ILE A 97 2.57 18.03 2.26
C ILE A 97 2.78 19.54 2.10
N SER A 98 4.00 20.02 2.34
CA SER A 98 4.35 21.44 2.20
C SER A 98 4.18 21.94 0.77
N LYS A 99 4.64 21.18 -0.24
CA LYS A 99 4.47 21.50 -1.67
C LYS A 99 2.99 21.57 -2.05
N PHE A 100 2.18 20.59 -1.64
CA PHE A 100 0.74 20.58 -1.90
C PHE A 100 0.04 21.79 -1.28
N VAL A 101 0.32 22.10 -0.01
CA VAL A 101 -0.27 23.26 0.69
C VAL A 101 0.12 24.57 -0.01
N ALA A 102 1.40 24.72 -0.38
CA ALA A 102 1.88 25.90 -1.09
C ALA A 102 1.17 26.09 -2.45
N GLU A 103 1.04 25.02 -3.23
CA GLU A 103 0.38 25.04 -4.53
C GLU A 103 -1.12 25.33 -4.40
N LYS A 104 -1.80 24.76 -3.40
CA LYS A 104 -3.20 25.06 -3.08
C LYS A 104 -3.40 26.53 -2.72
N LEU A 105 -2.50 27.12 -1.94
CA LEU A 105 -2.54 28.54 -1.59
C LEU A 105 -2.30 29.42 -2.83
N ARG A 106 -1.33 29.06 -3.69
CA ARG A 106 -1.07 29.77 -4.95
C ARG A 106 -2.30 29.81 -5.86
N ARG A 107 -2.99 28.68 -6.05
CA ARG A 107 -4.23 28.59 -6.86
C ARG A 107 -5.36 29.45 -6.30
N ARG A 108 -5.42 29.62 -4.97
CA ARG A 108 -6.41 30.48 -4.30
C ARG A 108 -6.04 31.96 -4.30
N GLY A 109 -4.75 32.28 -4.28
CA GLY A 109 -4.22 33.65 -4.29
C GLY A 109 -4.01 34.25 -5.68
N GLY A 110 -3.97 33.42 -6.73
CA GLY A 110 -3.84 33.85 -8.14
C GLY A 110 -5.16 34.15 -8.85
N ALA A 111 -6.28 34.18 -8.12
CA ALA A 111 -7.55 34.68 -8.62
C ALA A 111 -7.67 36.17 -8.25
N ASN A 112 -6.86 37.02 -8.90
CA ASN A 112 -7.03 38.48 -9.01
C ASN A 112 -6.29 38.96 -10.26
#